data_AF-A0A0M8W427-F1
#
_entry.id   AF-A0A0M8W427-F1
#
_cell.length_a   1.000
_cell.length_b   1.000
_cell.length_c   1.000
_cell.angle_alpha   90.00
_cell.angle_beta   90.00
_cell.angle_gamma   90.00
#
_symmetry.space_group_name_H-M   'P 1'
#
loop_
_entity.id
_entity.type
_entity.pdbx_description
1 polymer ?
#
loop_
_entity_poly.entity_id
_entity_poly.type
_entity_poly.pdbx_seq_one_letter_code
_entity_poly.pdbx_strand_id
1 'polypeptide(L)' 'MVVRLLHRAGVRGAHLHLVSLASVGLCVTLWVRSKTVDQEQRGNAERRALFVGLWPPTLWLIGDSLEGSE' A
#
# COMPACT_ATOMS: atom_id res chain seq x y z
N MET A 1 10.21 0.69 18.84
CA MET A 1 10.34 2.17 18.82
C MET A 1 9.38 2.79 17.81
N VAL A 2 9.38 2.30 16.56
CA VAL A 2 8.51 2.78 15.47
C VAL A 2 7.02 2.62 15.76
N VAL A 3 6.56 1.45 16.21
CA VAL A 3 5.15 1.21 16.59
C VAL A 3 4.68 2.18 17.67
N ARG A 4 5.49 2.39 18.72
CA ARG A 4 5.21 3.39 19.79
C ARG A 4 5.14 4.82 19.26
N LEU A 5 5.95 5.17 18.25
CA LEU A 5 5.91 6.48 17.62
C LEU A 5 4.63 6.66 16.80
N LEU A 6 4.25 5.67 15.99
CA LEU A 6 3.00 5.68 15.23
C LEU A 6 1.78 5.79 16.15
N HIS A 7 1.78 5.04 17.25
CA HIS A 7 0.69 5.09 18.21
C HIS A 7 0.60 6.47 18.91
N ARG A 8 1.74 7.06 19.28
CA ARG A 8 1.80 8.46 19.78
C ARG A 8 1.32 9.48 18.75
N ALA A 9 1.49 9.20 17.46
CA ALA A 9 0.97 10.04 16.37
C ALA A 9 -0.53 9.80 16.10
N GLY A 10 -1.22 8.96 16.90
CA GLY A 10 -2.64 8.67 16.77
C GLY A 10 -2.98 7.62 15.71
N VAL A 11 -1.98 6.99 15.11
CA VAL A 11 -2.18 5.96 14.09
C VAL A 11 -2.56 4.64 14.76
N ARG A 12 -3.69 4.06 14.34
CA ARG A 12 -4.20 2.76 14.80
C ARG A 12 -4.04 1.67 13.74
N GLY A 13 -4.05 0.40 14.16
CA GLY A 13 -3.95 -0.75 13.26
C GLY A 13 -4.92 -0.69 12.07
N ALA A 14 -6.19 -0.36 12.35
CA ALA A 14 -7.24 -0.21 11.34
C ALA A 14 -6.90 0.78 10.20
N HIS A 15 -6.17 1.87 10.48
CA HIS A 15 -5.74 2.81 9.44
C HIS A 15 -4.74 2.15 8.49
N LEU A 16 -3.79 1.38 9.02
CA LEU A 16 -2.78 0.68 8.21
C LEU A 16 -3.39 -0.45 7.38
N HIS A 17 -4.36 -1.18 7.93
CA HIS A 17 -5.12 -2.17 7.16
C HIS A 17 -5.92 -1.52 6.02
N LEU A 18 -6.56 -0.38 6.29
CA LEU A 18 -7.27 0.38 5.25
C LEU A 18 -6.32 0.89 4.16
N VAL A 19 -5.15 1.43 4.54
CA VAL A 19 -4.14 1.87 3.57
C VAL A 19 -3.57 0.68 2.79
N SER A 20 -3.40 -0.48 3.42
CA SER A 20 -3.00 -1.73 2.74
C SER A 20 -3.99 -2.12 1.65
N LEU A 21 -5.29 -2.17 1.98
CA LEU A 21 -6.35 -2.47 1.01
C LEU A 21 -6.46 -1.40 -0.08
N ALA A 22 -6.32 -0.12 0.28
CA ALA A 22 -6.29 0.98 -0.68
C ALA A 22 -5.12 0.85 -1.66
N SER A 23 -3.96 0.37 -1.19
CA SER A 23 -2.78 0.12 -2.04
C SER A 23 -3.03 -1.00 -3.05
N VAL A 24 -3.78 -2.05 -2.68
CA VAL A 24 -4.23 -3.08 -3.64
C VAL A 24 -5.12 -2.46 -4.71
N GLY A 25 -6.12 -1.69 -4.31
CA GLY A 25 -7.01 -0.99 -5.24
C GLY A 25 -6.24 -0.07 -6.19
N LEU A 26 -5.31 0.73 -5.65
CA LEU A 26 -4.46 1.63 -6.43
C LEU A 26 -3.57 0.86 -7.42
N CYS A 27 -2.97 -0.26 -7.00
CA CYS A 27 -2.20 -1.14 -7.90
C CYS A 27 -3.06 -1.61 -9.08
N VAL A 28 -4.26 -2.14 -8.81
CA VAL A 28 -5.19 -2.60 -9.85
C VAL A 28 -5.59 -1.46 -10.78
N THR A 29 -5.95 -0.30 -10.24
CA THR A 29 -6.30 0.89 -11.04
C THR A 29 -5.13 1.31 -11.94
N LEU A 30 -3.91 1.38 -11.42
CA LEU A 30 -2.72 1.74 -12.19
C LEU A 30 -2.40 0.70 -13.27
N TRP A 31 -2.61 -0.59 -12.99
CA TRP A 31 -2.44 -1.66 -13.97
C TRP A 31 -3.49 -1.61 -15.08
N VAL A 32 -4.75 -1.31 -14.76
CA VAL A 32 -5.78 -1.08 -15.79
C VAL A 32 -5.43 0.15 -16.64
N ARG A 33 -4.98 1.24 -16.00
CA ARG A 33 -4.52 2.46 -16.69
C ARG A 33 -3.29 2.21 -17.56
N SER A 34 -2.41 1.27 -17.20
CA SER A 34 -1.25 0.94 -18.06
C SER A 34 -1.66 0.31 -19.39
N LYS A 35 -2.88 -0.24 -19.49
CA LYS A 35 -3.43 -0.77 -20.75
C LYS A 35 -3.93 0.34 -21.69
N THR A 36 -4.07 1.56 -21.20
CA THR A 36 -4.56 2.70 -21.98
C THR A 36 -3.44 3.63 -22.45
N VAL A 37 -2.18 3.32 -22.15
CA VAL A 37 -1.01 4.11 -22.61
C VAL A 37 -0.30 3.38 -23.76
N ASP A 38 0.46 4.14 -24.54
CA ASP A 38 1.23 3.62 -25.67
C ASP A 38 2.26 2.56 -25.22
N GLN A 39 2.63 1.65 -26.13
CA GLN A 39 3.49 0.51 -25.81
C GLN A 39 4.86 0.90 -25.24
N GLU A 40 5.43 2.02 -25.69
CA GLU A 40 6.69 2.55 -25.16
C GLU A 40 6.58 2.92 -23.66
N GLN A 41 5.43 3.45 -23.25
CA GLN A 41 5.16 3.91 -21.89
C GLN A 41 4.56 2.82 -20.99
N ARG A 42 3.93 1.80 -21.59
CA ARG A 42 3.24 0.71 -20.90
C ARG A 42 4.13 -0.02 -19.92
N GLY A 43 5.38 -0.35 -20.30
CA GLY A 43 6.32 -1.03 -19.41
C GLY A 43 6.64 -0.22 -18.15
N ASN A 44 6.76 1.11 -18.27
CA ASN A 44 6.96 1.99 -17.12
C ASN A 44 5.69 2.06 -16.24
N ALA A 45 4.51 2.15 -16.86
CA ALA A 45 3.25 2.17 -16.13
C ALA A 45 2.99 0.85 -15.37
N GLU A 46 3.28 -0.30 -15.97
CA GLU A 46 3.19 -1.62 -15.32
C GLU A 46 4.17 -1.75 -14.14
N ARG A 47 5.41 -1.25 -14.27
CA ARG A 47 6.37 -1.23 -13.14
C ARG A 47 5.89 -0.38 -11.97
N ARG A 48 5.26 0.78 -12.23
CA ARG A 48 4.68 1.62 -11.17
C ARG A 48 3.52 0.92 -10.47
N ALA A 49 2.65 0.24 -11.22
CA ALA A 49 1.58 -0.55 -10.63
C ALA A 49 2.13 -1.66 -9.72
N LEU A 50 3.10 -2.44 -10.21
CA LEU A 50 3.74 -3.51 -9.43
C LEU A 50 4.46 -2.99 -8.18
N PHE A 51 5.15 -1.85 -8.27
CA PHE A 51 5.78 -1.23 -7.12
C PHE A 51 4.78 -0.92 -6.01
N VAL A 52 3.62 -0.34 -6.36
CA VAL A 52 2.52 -0.08 -5.41
C VAL A 52 1.95 -1.39 -4.85
N GLY A 53 1.83 -2.41 -5.69
CA GLY A 53 1.35 -3.75 -5.30
C GLY A 53 2.25 -4.52 -4.32
N LEU A 54 3.49 -4.06 -4.07
CA LEU A 54 4.41 -4.71 -3.13
C LEU A 54 4.19 -4.25 -1.67
N TRP A 55 3.62 -3.07 -1.45
CA TRP A 55 3.41 -2.48 -0.13
C TRP A 55 2.29 -3.08 0.73
N PRO A 56 1.19 -3.64 0.20
CA PRO A 56 0.08 -4.15 1.01
C PRO A 56 0.48 -5.10 2.16
N PRO A 57 1.28 -6.17 1.95
CA PRO A 57 1.63 -7.08 3.05
C PRO A 57 2.44 -6.39 4.14
N THR A 58 3.35 -5.48 3.78
CA THR A 58 4.13 -4.71 4.76
C THR A 58 3.25 -3.79 5.58
N LEU A 59 2.36 -3.04 4.92
CA LEU A 59 1.42 -2.15 5.60
C LEU A 59 0.48 -2.92 6.54
N TRP A 60 0.02 -4.09 6.10
CA TRP A 60 -0.83 -4.95 6.91
C TRP A 60 -0.12 -5.43 8.18
N LEU A 61 1.11 -5.94 8.06
CA LEU A 61 1.90 -6.41 9.20
C LEU A 61 2.24 -5.28 10.19
N ILE A 62 2.43 -4.05 9.71
CA ILE A 62 2.58 -2.88 10.59
C ILE A 62 1.28 -2.62 11.35
N GLY A 63 0.14 -2.77 10.68
CA GLY A 63 -1.19 -2.70 11.29
C GLY A 63 -1.38 -3.74 12.40
N ASP A 64 -1.07 -5.01 12.12
CA ASP A 64 -1.14 -6.09 13.11
C ASP A 64 -0.23 -5.84 14.31
N SER A 65 0.98 -5.31 14.05
CA SER A 65 1.94 -4.95 15.11
C SER A 65 1.46 -3.78 15.99
N LEU A 66 0.68 -2.85 15.41
CA LEU A 66 0.06 -1.75 16.14
C LEU A 66 -1.08 -2.26 17.00
N GLU A 67 -1.99 -3.05 16.45
CA GLU A 67 -3.15 -3.61 17.15
C GLU A 67 -2.74 -4.52 18.31
N GLY A 68 -1.70 -5.35 18.13
CA GLY A 68 -1.13 -6.16 19.21
C GLY A 68 -0.37 -5.37 20.29
N SER A 69 -0.20 -4.04 20.10
CA SER A 69 0.45 -3.14 21.06
C SER A 69 -0.51 -2.16 21.75
N GLU A 70 -1.79 -2.18 21.35
CA GLU A 70 -2.91 -1.52 22.03
C GLU A 70 -3.31 -2.30 23.29
#